data_AF-A0A5E4N9F8-F1
#
_entry.id   AF-A0A5E4N9F8-F1
#
_cell.length_a   1.000
_cell.length_b   1.000
_cell.length_c   1.000
_cell.angle_alpha   90.00
_cell.angle_beta   90.00
_cell.angle_gamma   90.00
#
_symmetry.space_group_name_H-M   'P 1'
#
loop_
_entity.id
_entity.type
_entity.pdbx_description
1 polymer ?
#
loop_
_entity_poly.entity_id
_entity_poly.type
_entity_poly.pdbx_seq_one_letter_code
_entity_poly.pdbx_strand_id
1 'polypeptide(L)'
;MDENKSKSVDFWMIRPCDVYNQEYNQCTSILSRLHQMFIFGSTTDCNYRHEDYTNCLKWKNYKDTKAAEILINSEQNKRMLRWKSYYDNNVWENRDQPPENWNVPLPDFIAQRRSDSTLKDSLEDYSIEENNKSMCSIIRKRRKGVHEINTKKESLDEFNHLTRKLRNVAKRFFINFRMPSNCFDEIYKFD
;
A
#
# COMPACT_ATOMS: atom_id res chain seq x y z
N MET A 1 35.37 -17.93 26.08
CA MET A 1 35.09 -19.37 25.94
C MET A 1 33.60 -19.45 26.19
N ASP A 2 32.72 -19.36 25.21
CA ASP A 2 32.66 -19.90 23.85
C ASP A 2 31.84 -18.90 23.02
N GLU A 3 31.83 -18.80 21.70
CA GLU A 3 32.43 -19.45 20.55
C GLU A 3 32.09 -18.50 19.39
N ASN A 4 32.87 -18.54 18.32
CA ASN A 4 32.51 -17.94 17.04
C ASN A 4 31.19 -18.55 16.53
N LYS A 5 30.05 -18.06 17.03
CA LYS A 5 28.76 -18.30 16.40
C LYS A 5 28.84 -17.59 15.07
N SER A 6 29.16 -18.36 14.02
CA SER A 6 28.93 -17.98 12.63
C SER A 6 27.57 -17.28 12.61
N LYS A 7 27.60 -15.95 12.50
CA LYS A 7 26.40 -15.12 12.55
C LYS A 7 25.67 -15.48 11.27
N SER A 8 24.76 -16.45 11.35
CA SER A 8 23.94 -16.86 10.22
C SER A 8 23.24 -15.60 9.74
N VAL A 9 23.68 -15.09 8.60
CA VAL A 9 23.23 -13.79 8.10
C VAL A 9 21.76 -13.99 7.73
N ASP A 10 20.88 -13.27 8.41
CA ASP A 10 19.43 -13.37 8.26
C ASP A 10 18.97 -12.72 6.94
N PHE A 11 19.28 -13.35 5.81
CA PHE A 11 19.00 -12.82 4.47
C PHE A 11 17.51 -12.57 4.21
N TRP A 12 16.62 -13.25 4.93
CA TRP A 12 15.18 -13.03 4.86
C TRP A 12 14.76 -11.61 5.28
N MET A 13 15.61 -10.89 6.04
CA MET A 13 15.33 -9.52 6.47
C MET A 13 15.49 -8.50 5.33
N ILE A 14 16.19 -8.86 4.26
CA ILE A 14 16.43 -7.96 3.12
C ILE A 14 15.14 -7.84 2.29
N ARG A 15 14.64 -6.60 2.18
CA ARG A 15 13.44 -6.29 1.40
C ARG A 15 13.78 -6.11 -0.10
N PRO A 16 12.77 -6.11 -1.00
CA PRO A 16 13.01 -5.78 -2.41
C PRO A 16 13.62 -4.38 -2.58
N CYS A 17 14.58 -4.23 -3.50
CA CYS A 17 15.29 -2.95 -3.68
C CYS A 17 14.37 -1.77 -4.07
N ASP A 18 13.21 -2.04 -4.67
CA ASP A 18 12.21 -1.00 -4.99
C ASP A 18 11.67 -0.30 -3.74
N VAL A 19 11.56 -1.03 -2.62
CA VAL A 19 11.12 -0.46 -1.34
C VAL A 19 12.15 0.54 -0.81
N TYR A 20 13.44 0.18 -0.84
CA TYR A 20 14.51 1.09 -0.42
C TYR A 20 14.59 2.34 -1.31
N ASN A 21 14.41 2.18 -2.62
CA ASN A 21 14.34 3.31 -3.54
C ASN A 21 13.16 4.25 -3.19
N GLN A 22 11.99 3.68 -2.91
CA GLN A 22 10.83 4.48 -2.48
C GLN A 22 11.08 5.20 -1.15
N GLU A 23 11.71 4.56 -0.16
CA GLU A 23 12.06 5.19 1.11
C GLU A 23 13.02 6.37 0.93
N TYR A 24 14.01 6.22 0.06
CA TYR A 24 14.94 7.28 -0.31
C TYR A 24 14.23 8.44 -1.03
N ASN A 25 13.42 8.14 -2.05
CA ASN A 25 12.66 9.15 -2.80
C ASN A 25 11.67 9.90 -1.91
N GLN A 26 11.01 9.21 -0.98
CA GLN A 26 10.15 9.86 0.01
C GLN A 26 10.97 10.81 0.88
N CYS A 27 12.14 10.40 1.37
CA CYS A 27 12.99 11.26 2.19
C CYS A 27 13.38 12.57 1.51
N THR A 28 13.75 12.48 0.23
CA THR A 28 14.26 13.62 -0.56
C THR A 28 13.15 14.47 -1.15
N SER A 29 11.91 13.95 -1.24
CA SER A 29 10.78 14.66 -1.81
C SER A 29 10.49 15.97 -1.07
N ILE A 30 10.14 17.01 -1.83
CA ILE A 30 9.87 18.36 -1.31
C ILE A 30 8.77 18.33 -0.24
N LEU A 31 7.68 17.60 -0.50
CA LEU A 31 6.56 17.47 0.42
C LEU A 31 6.99 16.83 1.74
N SER A 32 7.80 15.77 1.69
CA SER A 32 8.30 15.13 2.90
C SER A 32 9.31 15.99 3.64
N ARG A 33 10.15 16.78 2.96
CA ARG A 33 11.06 17.73 3.64
C ARG A 33 10.28 18.85 4.32
N LEU A 34 9.21 19.34 3.70
CA LEU A 34 8.29 20.30 4.34
C LEU A 34 7.62 19.69 5.58
N HIS A 35 7.16 18.43 5.50
CA HIS A 35 6.58 17.72 6.63
C HIS A 35 7.60 17.46 7.76
N GLN A 36 8.84 17.10 7.42
CA GLN A 36 9.93 16.97 8.40
C GLN A 36 10.17 18.30 9.12
N MET A 37 10.19 19.40 8.38
CA MET A 37 10.37 20.73 8.96
C MET A 37 9.20 21.14 9.86
N PHE A 38 7.98 20.71 9.56
CA PHE A 38 6.81 20.91 10.42
C PHE A 38 6.92 20.13 11.75
N ILE A 39 7.37 18.87 11.71
CA ILE A 39 7.45 18.02 12.91
C ILE A 39 8.70 18.32 13.74
N PHE A 40 9.87 18.40 13.10
CA PHE A 40 11.17 18.44 13.77
C PHE A 40 11.83 19.82 13.72
N GLY A 41 11.29 20.78 12.97
CA GLY A 41 11.91 22.10 12.76
C GLY A 41 13.14 22.09 11.83
N SER A 42 13.53 20.93 11.29
CA SER A 42 14.69 20.77 10.41
C SER A 42 14.49 19.60 9.44
N THR A 43 15.28 19.57 8.37
CA THR A 43 15.31 18.42 7.45
C THR A 43 16.31 17.38 7.93
N THR A 44 15.92 16.11 7.93
CA THR A 44 16.82 15.00 8.31
C THR A 44 17.75 14.61 7.17
N ASP A 45 18.93 14.06 7.50
CA ASP A 45 19.83 13.50 6.49
C ASP A 45 19.26 12.21 5.89
N CYS A 46 19.19 12.16 4.56
CA CYS A 46 18.68 11.04 3.78
C CYS A 46 19.77 10.06 3.32
N ASN A 47 21.04 10.35 3.61
CA ASN A 47 22.18 9.53 3.16
C ASN A 47 22.09 8.07 3.61
N TYR A 48 21.60 7.80 4.82
CA TYR A 48 21.46 6.42 5.31
C TYR A 48 20.50 5.58 4.44
N ARG A 49 19.41 6.19 3.94
CA ARG A 49 18.43 5.51 3.05
C ARG A 49 19.00 5.29 1.66
N HIS A 50 19.82 6.23 1.21
CA HIS A 50 20.57 6.08 -0.03
C HIS A 50 21.57 4.93 0.09
N GLU A 51 22.31 4.86 1.19
CA GLU A 51 23.27 3.79 1.45
C GLU A 51 22.59 2.42 1.47
N ASP A 52 21.48 2.28 2.20
CA ASP A 52 20.64 1.07 2.20
C ASP A 52 20.24 0.64 0.78
N TYR A 53 19.80 1.58 -0.05
CA TYR A 53 19.43 1.30 -1.44
C TYR A 53 20.64 0.83 -2.27
N THR A 54 21.77 1.52 -2.16
CA THR A 54 23.00 1.13 -2.88
C THR A 54 23.51 -0.24 -2.44
N ASN A 55 23.45 -0.56 -1.15
CA ASN A 55 23.85 -1.86 -0.61
C ASN A 55 22.88 -2.96 -1.06
N CYS A 56 21.58 -2.68 -1.15
CA CYS A 56 20.61 -3.60 -1.76
C CYS A 56 20.96 -3.92 -3.22
N LEU A 57 21.32 -2.90 -4.03
CA LEU A 57 21.74 -3.11 -5.42
C LEU A 57 23.01 -3.94 -5.52
N LYS A 58 24.00 -3.69 -4.67
CA LYS A 58 25.25 -4.47 -4.61
C LYS A 58 24.96 -5.94 -4.28
N TRP A 59 24.08 -6.19 -3.31
CA TRP A 59 23.63 -7.53 -2.97
C TRP A 59 22.88 -8.21 -4.13
N LYS A 60 21.96 -7.50 -4.78
CA LYS A 60 21.18 -8.04 -5.90
C LYS A 60 22.04 -8.39 -7.12
N ASN A 61 23.00 -7.54 -7.46
CA ASN A 61 23.79 -7.69 -8.70
C ASN A 61 25.03 -8.55 -8.49
N TYR A 62 25.77 -8.34 -7.41
CA TYR A 62 27.07 -8.97 -7.18
C TYR A 62 27.06 -10.02 -6.06
N LYS A 63 25.93 -10.17 -5.34
CA LYS A 63 25.82 -11.03 -4.14
C LYS A 63 26.89 -10.74 -3.09
N ASP A 64 27.21 -9.46 -2.93
CA ASP A 64 28.19 -8.98 -1.95
C ASP A 64 27.66 -9.19 -0.51
N THR A 65 28.29 -10.12 0.22
CA THR A 65 27.89 -10.49 1.58
C THR A 65 28.10 -9.36 2.58
N LYS A 66 29.10 -8.50 2.38
CA LYS A 66 29.36 -7.35 3.27
C LYS A 66 28.25 -6.32 3.16
N ALA A 67 27.80 -6.05 1.94
CA ALA A 67 26.68 -5.14 1.69
C ALA A 67 25.37 -5.67 2.32
N ALA A 68 25.14 -6.98 2.24
CA ALA A 68 24.01 -7.64 2.89
C ALA A 68 24.04 -7.51 4.42
N GLU A 69 25.20 -7.73 5.04
CA GLU A 69 25.35 -7.59 6.50
C GLU A 69 25.07 -6.18 7.00
N ILE A 70 25.59 -5.15 6.31
CA ILE A 70 25.32 -3.75 6.63
C ILE A 70 23.82 -3.45 6.54
N LEU A 71 23.18 -3.91 5.46
CA LEU A 71 21.74 -3.71 5.24
C LEU A 71 20.88 -4.43 6.29
N ILE A 72 21.27 -5.64 6.70
CA ILE A 72 20.56 -6.38 7.75
C ILE A 72 20.69 -5.67 9.09
N ASN A 73 21.87 -5.15 9.43
CA ASN A 73 22.04 -4.37 10.65
C ASN A 73 21.17 -3.09 10.62
N SER A 74 21.04 -2.43 9.46
CA SER A 74 20.17 -1.26 9.34
C SER A 74 18.69 -1.60 9.50
N GLU A 75 18.22 -2.73 8.96
CA GLU A 75 16.87 -3.25 9.17
C GLU A 75 16.60 -3.63 10.63
N GLN A 76 17.54 -4.27 11.29
CA GLN A 76 17.45 -4.59 12.73
C GLN A 76 17.30 -3.32 13.56
N ASN A 77 18.11 -2.30 13.27
CA ASN A 77 18.01 -1.00 13.94
C ASN A 77 16.64 -0.33 13.72
N LYS A 78 16.12 -0.34 12.49
CA LYS A 78 14.78 0.19 12.18
C LYS A 78 13.68 -0.53 12.96
N ARG A 79 13.77 -1.87 13.06
CA ARG A 79 12.83 -2.65 13.87
C ARG A 79 12.95 -2.27 15.34
N MET A 80 14.15 -2.25 15.90
CA MET A 80 14.34 -1.86 17.30
C MET A 80 13.78 -0.47 17.61
N LEU A 81 13.98 0.51 16.73
CA LEU A 81 13.41 1.86 16.89
C LEU A 81 11.87 1.87 16.87
N ARG A 82 11.24 1.04 16.03
CA ARG A 82 9.77 0.90 16.03
C ARG A 82 9.26 0.29 17.34
N TRP A 83 9.99 -0.68 17.88
CA TRP A 83 9.64 -1.35 19.12
C TRP A 83 9.99 -0.54 20.37
N LYS A 84 10.84 0.49 20.25
CA LYS A 84 11.24 1.34 21.38
C LYS A 84 10.03 1.91 22.11
N SER A 85 9.06 2.49 21.39
CA SER A 85 7.83 3.02 22.02
C SER A 85 6.97 1.95 22.70
N TYR A 86 7.07 0.69 22.27
CA TYR A 86 6.37 -0.43 22.89
C TYR A 86 7.02 -0.82 24.22
N TYR A 87 8.36 -0.84 24.29
CA TYR A 87 9.10 -1.18 25.50
C TYR A 87 9.23 -0.03 26.50
N ASP A 88 9.26 1.22 26.01
CA ASP A 88 9.36 2.42 26.85
C ASP A 88 8.02 2.80 27.50
N ASN A 89 6.92 2.10 27.17
CA ASN A 89 5.61 2.40 27.71
C ASN A 89 5.45 1.84 29.13
N ASN A 90 5.48 2.74 30.12
CA ASN A 90 5.29 2.41 31.53
C ASN A 90 3.84 2.57 32.02
N VAL A 91 2.93 3.03 31.16
CA VAL A 91 1.54 3.36 31.53
C VAL A 91 0.61 2.17 31.32
N TRP A 92 0.84 1.39 30.26
CA TRP A 92 -0.03 0.28 29.88
C TRP A 92 0.74 -1.02 29.83
N GLU A 93 0.19 -2.06 30.46
CA GLU A 93 0.72 -3.42 30.33
C GLU A 93 0.36 -4.01 28.96
N ASN A 94 1.32 -4.70 28.36
CA ASN A 94 1.11 -5.38 27.08
C ASN A 94 0.28 -6.65 27.29
N ARG A 95 -0.69 -6.88 26.41
CA ARG A 95 -1.54 -8.07 26.47
C ARG A 95 -0.82 -9.25 25.82
N ASP A 96 -0.74 -10.37 26.53
CA ASP A 96 -0.21 -11.63 25.98
C ASP A 96 -1.19 -12.33 25.05
N GLN A 97 -2.50 -12.16 25.31
CA GLN A 97 -3.57 -12.79 24.56
C GLN A 97 -4.70 -11.80 24.27
N PRO A 98 -5.44 -11.98 23.17
CA PRO A 98 -6.66 -11.22 22.95
C PRO A 98 -7.66 -11.51 24.09
N PRO A 99 -8.54 -10.56 24.42
CA PRO A 99 -9.63 -10.81 25.37
C PRO A 99 -10.46 -12.03 24.98
N GLU A 100 -10.97 -12.76 25.96
CA GLU A 100 -11.75 -14.00 25.74
C GLU A 100 -13.00 -13.77 24.87
N ASN A 101 -13.59 -12.58 24.96
CA ASN A 101 -14.75 -12.16 24.18
C ASN A 101 -14.42 -11.43 22.87
N TRP A 102 -13.16 -11.48 22.38
CA TRP A 102 -12.75 -10.75 21.17
C TRP A 102 -13.53 -11.18 19.91
N ASN A 103 -13.91 -12.45 19.84
CA ASN A 103 -14.64 -13.03 18.69
C ASN A 103 -16.16 -13.13 18.92
N VAL A 104 -16.70 -12.50 19.96
CA VAL A 104 -18.16 -12.49 20.22
C VAL A 104 -18.86 -11.71 19.09
N PRO A 105 -20.06 -12.15 18.63
CA PRO A 105 -20.82 -11.40 17.63
C PRO A 105 -21.02 -9.95 18.07
N LEU A 106 -21.09 -9.06 17.07
CA LEU A 106 -21.34 -7.64 17.34
C LEU A 106 -22.65 -7.47 18.12
N PRO A 107 -22.70 -6.55 19.10
CA PRO A 107 -23.93 -6.22 19.80
C PRO A 107 -25.07 -5.85 18.84
N ASP A 108 -26.31 -6.20 19.20
CA ASP A 108 -27.49 -6.08 18.34
C ASP A 108 -27.68 -4.69 17.74
N PHE A 109 -27.44 -3.64 18.52
CA PHE A 109 -27.57 -2.25 18.04
C PHE A 109 -26.54 -1.88 16.95
N ILE A 110 -25.34 -2.49 16.99
CA ILE A 110 -24.32 -2.30 15.94
C ILE A 110 -24.69 -3.11 14.70
N ALA A 111 -25.18 -4.34 14.91
CA ALA A 111 -25.65 -5.19 13.83
C ALA A 111 -26.82 -4.53 13.07
N GLN A 112 -27.78 -3.94 13.78
CA GLN A 112 -28.90 -3.19 13.20
C GLN A 112 -28.44 -1.93 12.47
N ARG A 113 -27.53 -1.15 13.06
CA ARG A 113 -26.95 0.02 12.34
C ARG A 113 -26.24 -0.40 11.05
N ARG A 114 -25.59 -1.57 11.03
CA ARG A 114 -24.98 -2.11 9.82
C ARG A 114 -26.04 -2.56 8.81
N SER A 115 -27.17 -3.13 9.24
CA SER A 115 -28.28 -3.49 8.33
C SER A 115 -28.98 -2.27 7.73
N ASP A 116 -28.98 -1.16 8.45
CA ASP A 116 -29.65 0.07 8.01
C ASP A 116 -28.69 0.99 7.24
N SER A 117 -27.42 0.60 7.12
CA SER A 117 -26.40 1.35 6.39
C SER A 117 -26.59 1.20 4.88
N THR A 118 -26.43 2.30 4.16
CA THR A 118 -26.33 2.32 2.69
C THR A 118 -25.14 1.53 2.14
N LEU A 119 -24.22 1.11 3.01
CA LEU A 119 -23.05 0.29 2.67
C LEU A 119 -23.29 -1.21 2.85
N LYS A 120 -24.49 -1.64 3.28
CA LYS A 120 -24.82 -3.04 3.51
C LYS A 120 -24.55 -3.92 2.28
N ASP A 121 -25.03 -3.49 1.11
CA ASP A 121 -24.87 -4.23 -0.13
C ASP A 121 -23.39 -4.39 -0.53
N SER A 122 -22.55 -3.38 -0.24
CA SER A 122 -21.11 -3.44 -0.50
C SER A 122 -20.37 -4.39 0.45
N LEU A 123 -20.88 -4.59 1.67
CA LEU A 123 -20.32 -5.52 2.65
C LEU A 123 -20.74 -6.96 2.35
N GLU A 124 -21.97 -7.17 1.89
CA GLU A 124 -22.48 -8.47 1.45
C GLU A 124 -21.86 -8.91 0.11
N ASP A 125 -21.63 -7.97 -0.81
CA ASP A 125 -20.91 -8.27 -2.05
C ASP A 125 -19.49 -8.78 -1.79
N TYR A 126 -18.81 -8.27 -0.75
CA TYR A 126 -17.46 -8.73 -0.37
C TYR A 126 -17.44 -10.17 0.16
N SER A 127 -18.46 -10.59 0.90
CA SER A 127 -18.57 -11.98 1.37
C SER A 127 -19.02 -12.95 0.26
N ILE A 128 -19.68 -12.45 -0.79
CA ILE A 128 -20.03 -13.23 -1.99
C ILE A 128 -18.82 -13.38 -2.94
N GLU A 129 -17.85 -12.46 -2.92
CA GLU A 129 -16.65 -12.51 -3.77
C GLU A 129 -15.71 -13.70 -3.49
N GLU A 130 -15.83 -14.37 -2.33
CA GLU A 130 -15.11 -15.63 -2.08
C GLU A 130 -15.68 -16.82 -2.89
N ASN A 131 -16.91 -16.71 -3.43
CA ASN A 131 -17.55 -17.76 -4.21
C ASN A 131 -17.91 -17.29 -5.63
N ASN A 132 -17.03 -17.63 -6.58
CA ASN A 132 -17.33 -17.83 -8.01
C ASN A 132 -17.68 -16.59 -8.86
N LYS A 133 -16.97 -15.47 -8.72
CA LYS A 133 -16.97 -14.42 -9.76
C LYS A 133 -15.54 -14.10 -10.20
N SER A 134 -15.23 -14.37 -11.47
CA SER A 134 -13.99 -13.92 -12.11
C SER A 134 -13.85 -12.40 -11.90
N MET A 135 -12.66 -11.95 -11.50
CA MET A 135 -12.31 -10.54 -11.26
C MET A 135 -12.73 -9.61 -12.42
N CYS A 136 -12.82 -10.14 -13.65
CA CYS A 136 -13.29 -9.41 -14.83
C CYS A 136 -14.77 -9.00 -14.77
N SER A 137 -15.63 -9.82 -14.16
CA SER A 137 -17.06 -9.55 -14.04
C SER A 137 -17.35 -8.37 -13.09
N ILE A 138 -16.55 -8.22 -12.03
CA ILE A 138 -16.63 -7.14 -11.04
C ILE A 138 -16.25 -5.80 -11.69
N ILE A 139 -15.18 -5.80 -12.50
CA ILE A 139 -14.73 -4.60 -13.25
C ILE A 139 -15.79 -4.17 -14.28
N ARG A 140 -16.48 -5.11 -14.96
CA ARG A 140 -17.56 -4.80 -15.91
C ARG A 140 -18.74 -4.06 -15.25
N LYS A 141 -19.15 -4.46 -14.04
CA LYS A 141 -20.26 -3.78 -13.32
C LYS A 141 -19.91 -2.34 -12.96
N ARG A 142 -18.70 -2.09 -12.45
CA ARG A 142 -18.23 -0.73 -12.12
C ARG A 142 -18.19 0.19 -13.35
N ARG A 143 -17.93 -0.35 -14.55
CA ARG A 143 -17.92 0.43 -15.80
C ARG A 143 -19.31 0.88 -16.26
N LYS A 144 -20.37 0.09 -16.07
CA LYS A 144 -21.74 0.49 -16.45
C LYS A 144 -22.16 1.78 -15.72
N GLY A 145 -21.89 1.88 -14.42
CA GLY A 145 -22.20 3.10 -13.65
C GLY A 145 -21.43 4.34 -14.11
N VAL A 146 -20.14 4.19 -14.47
CA VAL A 146 -19.33 5.32 -14.98
C VAL A 146 -19.78 5.76 -16.38
N HIS A 147 -20.17 4.81 -17.24
CA HIS A 147 -20.70 5.13 -18.57
C HIS A 147 -22.03 5.89 -18.48
N GLU A 148 -22.97 5.42 -17.64
CA GLU A 148 -24.26 6.09 -17.41
C GLU A 148 -24.12 7.51 -16.85
N ILE A 149 -23.18 7.73 -15.92
CA ILE A 149 -22.86 9.06 -15.39
C ILE A 149 -22.30 9.97 -16.50
N ASN A 150 -21.45 9.43 -17.37
CA ASN A 150 -20.88 10.21 -18.48
C ASN A 150 -21.91 10.52 -19.57
N THR A 151 -22.80 9.59 -19.91
CA THR A 151 -23.90 9.85 -20.86
C THR A 151 -24.92 10.85 -20.30
N LYS A 152 -25.20 10.81 -18.99
CA LYS A 152 -26.04 11.83 -18.32
C LYS A 152 -25.37 13.21 -18.33
N LYS A 153 -24.04 13.26 -18.21
CA LYS A 153 -23.25 14.50 -18.37
C LYS A 153 -23.23 15.02 -19.82
N GLU A 154 -23.35 14.15 -20.82
CA GLU A 154 -23.46 14.55 -22.23
C GLU A 154 -24.85 15.09 -22.57
N SER A 155 -25.92 14.64 -21.92
CA SER A 155 -27.27 15.19 -22.10
C SER A 155 -27.51 16.55 -21.45
N LEU A 156 -26.63 16.99 -20.54
CA LEU A 156 -26.70 18.28 -19.86
C LEU A 156 -25.62 19.20 -20.46
N ASP A 157 -25.98 19.89 -21.53
CA ASP A 157 -25.06 20.47 -22.53
C ASP A 157 -24.29 21.74 -22.08
N GLU A 158 -23.83 21.81 -20.83
CA GLU A 158 -23.31 23.06 -20.23
C GLU A 158 -21.85 23.03 -19.76
N PHE A 159 -20.99 22.17 -20.34
CA PHE A 159 -19.54 22.22 -20.03
C PHE A 159 -18.63 21.89 -21.23
N ASN A 160 -18.93 22.42 -22.42
CA ASN A 160 -18.33 21.94 -23.68
C ASN A 160 -17.14 22.73 -24.27
N HIS A 161 -16.27 23.32 -23.45
CA HIS A 161 -14.95 23.78 -23.92
C HIS A 161 -13.76 23.26 -23.07
N LEU A 162 -13.88 23.23 -21.75
CA LEU A 162 -12.83 22.71 -20.86
C LEU A 162 -12.65 21.19 -21.01
N THR A 163 -13.75 20.47 -21.20
CA THR A 163 -13.78 19.00 -21.30
C THR A 163 -13.07 18.48 -22.56
N ARG A 164 -13.10 19.25 -23.66
CA ARG A 164 -12.41 18.91 -24.92
C ARG A 164 -10.90 19.12 -24.83
N LYS A 165 -10.43 20.14 -24.08
CA LYS A 165 -9.00 20.30 -23.74
C LYS A 165 -8.51 19.20 -22.78
N LEU A 166 -9.32 18.83 -21.80
CA LEU A 166 -9.01 17.73 -20.88
C LEU A 166 -9.00 16.36 -21.57
N ARG A 167 -9.78 16.15 -22.63
CA ARG A 167 -9.80 14.91 -23.43
C ARG A 167 -8.46 14.64 -24.15
N ASN A 168 -7.72 15.68 -24.53
CA ASN A 168 -6.37 15.54 -25.07
C ASN A 168 -5.33 15.19 -23.99
N VAL A 169 -5.57 15.60 -22.74
CA VAL A 169 -4.78 15.19 -21.57
C VAL A 169 -5.17 13.78 -21.10
N ALA A 170 -6.43 13.38 -21.31
CA ALA A 170 -6.98 12.10 -20.86
C ALA A 170 -6.38 10.87 -21.56
N LYS A 171 -5.77 11.02 -22.75
CA LYS A 171 -4.95 9.95 -23.34
C LYS A 171 -3.77 9.54 -22.45
N ARG A 172 -3.34 10.40 -21.51
CA ARG A 172 -2.35 10.08 -20.46
C ARG A 172 -2.95 9.53 -19.17
N PHE A 173 -4.27 9.56 -18.98
CA PHE A 173 -4.92 9.14 -17.74
C PHE A 173 -5.38 7.66 -17.73
N PHE A 174 -5.34 6.98 -18.87
CA PHE A 174 -5.72 5.55 -18.97
C PHE A 174 -4.62 4.55 -18.56
N ILE A 175 -3.73 4.92 -17.63
CA ILE A 175 -2.68 4.00 -17.14
C ILE A 175 -2.99 3.45 -15.73
N ASN A 176 -4.01 3.92 -15.03
CA ASN A 176 -4.22 3.56 -13.61
C ASN A 176 -5.40 2.62 -13.32
N PHE A 177 -5.75 1.73 -14.24
CA PHE A 177 -6.53 0.55 -13.88
C PHE A 177 -5.68 -0.68 -14.14
N ARG A 178 -5.11 -1.21 -13.04
CA ARG A 178 -4.33 -2.45 -12.96
C ARG A 178 -5.23 -3.63 -13.35
N MET A 179 -5.51 -3.75 -14.63
CA MET A 179 -6.27 -4.83 -15.22
C MET A 179 -5.26 -5.85 -15.77
N PRO A 180 -5.34 -7.13 -15.40
CA PRO A 180 -4.47 -8.13 -16.00
C PRO A 180 -4.83 -8.29 -17.49
N SER A 181 -3.81 -8.54 -18.33
CA SER A 181 -3.94 -8.54 -19.81
C SER A 181 -4.99 -9.53 -20.31
N ASN A 182 -5.12 -10.68 -19.65
CA ASN A 182 -6.14 -11.69 -19.93
C ASN A 182 -7.58 -11.14 -19.92
N CYS A 183 -7.85 -10.13 -19.12
CA CYS A 183 -9.15 -9.50 -19.00
C CYS A 183 -9.44 -8.50 -20.14
N PHE A 184 -8.39 -7.99 -20.78
CA PHE A 184 -8.49 -7.06 -21.90
C PHE A 184 -8.88 -7.82 -23.17
N ASP A 185 -8.29 -9.00 -23.37
CA ASP A 185 -8.53 -9.86 -24.53
C ASP A 185 -9.95 -10.44 -24.55
N GLU A 186 -10.56 -10.71 -23.38
CA GLU A 186 -11.96 -11.15 -23.28
C GLU A 186 -12.99 -10.05 -23.61
N ILE A 187 -12.62 -8.77 -23.54
CA ILE A 187 -13.52 -7.65 -23.84
C ILE A 187 -13.54 -7.38 -25.35
N TYR A 188 -12.43 -7.62 -26.04
CA TYR A 188 -12.31 -7.41 -27.48
C TYR A 188 -12.80 -8.59 -28.35
N LYS A 189 -13.19 -9.71 -27.74
CA LYS A 189 -13.72 -10.89 -28.44
C LYS A 189 -15.25 -10.90 -28.62
N PHE A 190 -15.93 -9.78 -28.36
CA PHE A 190 -17.34 -9.61 -28.71
C PHE A 190 -17.42 -8.85 -30.04
N ASP A 191 -17.54 -9.61 -31.13
CA ASP A 191 -18.24 -9.18 -32.35
C ASP A 191 -19.76 -9.29 -32.13
#